data_AF-A0A2E6KND7-F1
#
_entry.id   AF-A0A2E6KND7-F1
#
_cell.length_a   1.000
_cell.length_b   1.000
_cell.length_c   1.000
_cell.angle_alpha   90.00
_cell.angle_beta   90.00
_cell.angle_gamma   90.00
#
_symmetry.space_group_name_H-M   'P 1'
#
loop_
_entity.id
_entity.type
_entity.pdbx_description
1 polymer ?
#
loop_
_entity_poly.entity_id
_entity_poly.type
_entity_poly.pdbx_seq_one_letter_code
_entity_poly.pdbx_strand_id
1 'polypeptide(L)'
;MQEASNKDLDLQHFHSLLTKLDKGELSLELDEAMAQCINEISDACFERGGTQKASLTLKVEFVMDQQDKIVQIYPEMQTKFPKAPKKRAAIFYCDDKGNLTRQSPNQLTFDDELERKRLRDAEKAAGM
;
A
#
# COMPACT_ATOMS: atom_id res chain seq x y z
N MET A 1 51.51 -22.68 15.28
CA MET A 1 50.31 -23.49 14.99
C MET A 1 49.27 -22.53 14.46
N GLN A 2 48.98 -22.57 13.16
CA GLN A 2 47.93 -21.75 12.56
C GLN A 2 46.60 -22.46 12.82
N GLU A 3 45.70 -21.80 13.56
CA GLU A 3 44.32 -22.21 13.68
C GLU A 3 43.69 -22.20 12.28
N ALA A 4 43.17 -23.35 11.86
CA ALA A 4 42.34 -23.45 10.69
C ALA A 4 41.07 -22.62 10.96
N SER A 5 41.04 -21.39 10.48
CA SER A 5 39.84 -20.56 10.40
C SER A 5 38.80 -21.35 9.61
N ASN A 6 37.79 -21.83 10.32
CA ASN A 6 36.73 -22.67 9.81
C ASN A 6 35.77 -21.77 9.00
N LYS A 7 36.17 -21.44 7.76
CA LYS A 7 35.49 -20.47 6.88
C LYS A 7 34.03 -20.80 6.59
N ASP A 8 33.59 -22.04 6.84
CA ASP A 8 32.20 -22.48 6.65
C ASP A 8 31.21 -21.92 7.71
N LEU A 9 31.74 -21.41 8.83
CA LEU A 9 30.95 -20.80 9.91
C LEU A 9 30.81 -19.27 9.77
N ASP A 10 31.60 -18.63 8.90
CA ASP A 10 31.63 -17.18 8.76
C ASP A 10 30.46 -16.68 7.91
N LEU A 11 29.45 -16.11 8.57
CA LEU A 11 28.33 -15.39 7.94
C LEU A 11 28.74 -13.98 7.46
N GLN A 12 29.85 -13.88 6.73
CA GLN A 12 30.34 -12.60 6.20
C GLN A 12 29.58 -12.13 4.96
N HIS A 13 28.79 -13.02 4.34
CA HIS A 13 28.05 -12.75 3.11
C HIS A 13 26.54 -12.75 3.36
N PHE A 14 25.86 -11.71 2.87
CA PHE A 14 24.40 -11.55 3.01
C PHE A 14 23.61 -12.72 2.42
N HIS A 15 24.07 -13.29 1.30
CA HIS A 15 23.44 -14.49 0.71
C HIS A 15 23.53 -15.71 1.65
N SER A 16 24.68 -15.92 2.27
CA SER A 16 24.86 -16.99 3.27
C SER A 16 24.02 -16.75 4.52
N LEU A 17 23.79 -15.49 4.88
CA LEU A 17 22.88 -15.14 5.97
C LEU A 17 21.44 -15.52 5.62
N LEU A 18 20.92 -15.11 4.45
CA LEU A 18 19.54 -15.43 4.05
C LEU A 18 19.25 -16.93 3.93
N THR A 19 20.22 -17.70 3.45
CA THR A 19 20.09 -19.16 3.32
C THR A 19 20.20 -19.91 4.66
N LYS A 20 20.80 -19.30 5.69
CA LYS A 20 20.92 -19.89 7.03
C LYS A 20 19.88 -19.35 8.02
N LEU A 21 19.32 -18.15 7.80
CA LEU A 21 18.22 -17.60 8.60
C LEU A 21 17.00 -18.53 8.53
N ASP A 22 16.38 -18.77 9.67
CA ASP A 22 15.21 -19.65 9.83
C ASP A 22 15.40 -21.02 9.14
N LYS A 23 16.63 -21.56 9.18
CA LYS A 23 17.00 -22.84 8.54
C LYS A 23 16.77 -22.87 7.02
N GLY A 24 16.76 -21.71 6.38
CA GLY A 24 16.53 -21.53 4.95
C GLY A 24 15.06 -21.33 4.57
N GLU A 25 14.13 -21.35 5.54
CA GLU A 25 12.71 -21.08 5.29
C GLU A 25 12.49 -19.69 4.67
N LEU A 26 13.22 -18.67 5.15
CA LEU A 26 13.15 -17.31 4.60
C LEU A 26 13.51 -17.27 3.10
N SER A 27 14.48 -18.07 2.65
CA SER A 27 14.85 -18.12 1.24
C SER A 27 13.74 -18.73 0.39
N LEU A 28 13.09 -19.78 0.90
CA LEU A 28 11.96 -20.42 0.22
C LEU A 28 10.76 -19.47 0.15
N GLU A 29 10.44 -18.77 1.24
CA GLU A 29 9.37 -17.79 1.29
C GLU A 29 9.60 -16.63 0.30
N LEU A 30 10.84 -16.16 0.16
CA LEU A 30 11.19 -15.12 -0.81
C LEU A 30 11.03 -15.61 -2.26
N ASP A 31 11.40 -16.86 -2.54
CA ASP A 31 11.25 -17.47 -3.87
C ASP A 31 9.76 -17.62 -4.23
N GLU A 32 8.94 -18.11 -3.29
CA GLU A 32 7.49 -18.23 -3.45
C GLU A 32 6.83 -16.86 -3.65
N ALA A 33 7.18 -15.88 -2.83
CA ALA A 33 6.65 -14.52 -2.91
C ALA A 33 7.04 -13.83 -4.23
N MET A 34 8.26 -14.06 -4.73
CA MET A 34 8.71 -13.57 -6.03
C MET A 34 7.89 -14.20 -7.17
N ALA A 35 7.74 -15.53 -7.16
CA ALA A 35 6.95 -16.25 -8.14
C ALA A 35 5.50 -15.74 -8.17
N GLN A 36 4.90 -15.55 -6.99
CA GLN A 36 3.56 -15.01 -6.86
C GLN A 36 3.45 -13.58 -7.42
N CYS A 37 4.42 -12.71 -7.12
CA CYS A 37 4.44 -11.34 -7.67
C CYS A 37 4.45 -11.33 -9.20
N ILE A 38 5.25 -12.22 -9.82
CA ILE A 38 5.35 -12.33 -11.27
C ILE A 38 4.04 -12.84 -11.88
N ASN A 39 3.44 -13.88 -11.28
CA ASN A 39 2.17 -14.43 -11.74
C ASN A 39 1.06 -13.38 -11.66
N GLU A 40 0.94 -12.66 -10.53
CA GLU A 40 -0.06 -11.61 -10.35
C GLU A 40 0.12 -10.44 -11.32
N ILE A 41 1.37 -10.04 -11.63
CA ILE A 41 1.65 -9.04 -12.67
C ILE A 41 1.22 -9.57 -14.03
N SER A 42 1.58 -10.80 -14.36
CA SER A 42 1.26 -11.46 -15.63
C SER A 42 -0.25 -11.49 -15.84
N ASP A 43 -0.99 -12.05 -14.89
CA ASP A 43 -2.44 -12.16 -14.93
C ASP A 43 -3.11 -10.79 -15.03
N ALA A 44 -2.64 -9.82 -14.24
CA ALA A 44 -3.13 -8.45 -14.29
C ALA A 44 -2.87 -7.79 -15.66
N CYS A 45 -1.73 -8.05 -16.30
CA CYS A 45 -1.41 -7.53 -17.62
C CYS A 45 -2.32 -8.14 -18.70
N PHE A 46 -2.58 -9.45 -18.63
CA PHE A 46 -3.45 -10.14 -19.59
C PHE A 46 -4.92 -9.74 -19.43
N GLU A 47 -5.41 -9.61 -18.21
CA GLU A 47 -6.82 -9.30 -17.95
C GLU A 47 -7.16 -7.82 -18.13
N ARG A 48 -6.28 -6.92 -17.66
CA ARG A 48 -6.58 -5.50 -17.53
C ARG A 48 -5.84 -4.62 -18.53
N GLY A 49 -4.81 -5.15 -19.17
CA GLY A 49 -3.91 -4.40 -20.04
C GLY A 49 -3.05 -3.38 -19.28
N GLY A 50 -2.15 -2.73 -20.02
CA GLY A 50 -1.27 -1.69 -19.49
C GLY A 50 -0.13 -2.20 -18.60
N THR A 51 0.62 -1.28 -18.00
CA THR A 51 1.76 -1.61 -17.13
C THR A 51 1.31 -1.87 -15.71
N GLN A 52 1.47 -3.11 -15.25
CA GLN A 52 1.16 -3.52 -13.87
C GLN A 52 2.43 -3.54 -13.01
N LYS A 53 2.27 -3.35 -11.70
CA LYS A 53 3.39 -3.28 -10.74
C LYS A 53 3.08 -4.11 -9.50
N ALA A 54 4.04 -4.93 -9.10
CA ALA A 54 4.12 -5.52 -7.76
C ALA A 54 5.44 -5.12 -7.11
N SER A 55 5.51 -5.21 -5.79
CA SER A 55 6.76 -4.99 -5.04
C SER A 55 6.92 -6.04 -3.96
N LEU A 56 8.10 -6.64 -3.90
CA LEU A 56 8.57 -7.45 -2.79
C LEU A 56 9.57 -6.61 -1.99
N THR A 57 9.44 -6.57 -0.67
CA THR A 57 10.32 -5.83 0.23
C THR A 57 10.77 -6.75 1.36
N LEU A 58 12.08 -6.89 1.52
CA LEU A 58 12.69 -7.57 2.65
C LEU A 58 13.35 -6.51 3.53
N LYS A 59 12.92 -6.45 4.79
CA LYS A 59 13.51 -5.62 5.83
C LYS A 59 14.25 -6.55 6.79
N VAL A 60 15.48 -6.24 7.13
CA VAL A 60 16.28 -7.04 8.07
C VAL A 60 16.78 -6.11 9.17
N GLU A 61 16.32 -6.32 10.39
CA GLU A 61 16.78 -5.57 11.56
C GLU A 61 17.85 -6.35 12.31
N PHE A 62 18.91 -5.66 12.71
CA PHE A 62 20.02 -6.23 13.47
C PHE A 62 20.09 -5.56 14.84
N VAL A 63 19.98 -6.35 15.90
CA VAL A 63 20.06 -5.88 17.29
C VAL A 63 21.22 -6.59 17.96
N MET A 64 22.21 -5.85 18.44
CA MET A 64 23.37 -6.42 19.13
C MET A 64 23.32 -6.08 20.61
N ASP A 65 23.44 -7.09 21.46
CA ASP A 65 23.69 -6.89 22.89
C ASP A 65 25.21 -6.84 23.14
N GLN A 66 25.66 -5.73 23.75
CA GLN A 66 27.07 -5.49 24.06
C GLN A 66 27.61 -6.44 25.14
N GLN A 67 26.77 -6.94 26.03
CA GLN A 67 27.19 -7.79 27.15
C GLN A 67 27.52 -9.20 26.65
N ASP A 68 26.62 -9.78 25.85
CA ASP A 68 26.75 -11.17 25.40
C ASP A 68 27.39 -11.30 24.01
N LYS A 69 27.65 -10.18 23.32
CA LYS A 69 28.12 -10.16 21.91
C LYS A 69 27.23 -10.99 20.97
N ILE A 70 25.94 -11.07 21.29
CA ILE A 70 24.93 -11.76 20.49
C ILE A 70 24.32 -10.75 19.53
N VAL A 71 24.21 -11.13 18.26
CA VAL A 71 23.46 -10.38 17.24
C VAL A 71 22.16 -11.12 16.99
N GLN A 72 21.04 -10.48 17.30
CA GLN A 72 19.70 -10.91 16.95
C GLN A 72 19.33 -10.30 15.60
N ILE A 73 18.73 -11.12 14.74
CA ILE A 73 18.39 -10.74 13.36
C ILE A 73 16.89 -10.98 13.19
N TYR A 74 16.17 -9.95 12.79
CA TYR A 74 14.72 -9.98 12.60
C TYR A 74 14.39 -9.68 11.14
N PRO A 75 14.18 -10.71 10.31
CA PRO A 75 13.69 -10.53 8.95
C PRO A 75 12.18 -10.24 8.96
N GLU A 76 11.75 -9.28 8.15
CA GLU A 76 10.35 -8.96 7.89
C GLU A 76 10.13 -8.86 6.38
N MET A 77 9.21 -9.66 5.85
CA MET A 77 8.85 -9.67 4.43
C MET A 77 7.50 -8.98 4.20
N GLN A 78 7.44 -8.12 3.19
CA GLN A 78 6.20 -7.46 2.76
C GLN A 78 6.04 -7.55 1.24
N THR A 79 4.87 -8.00 0.79
CA THR A 79 4.48 -8.04 -0.63
C THR A 79 3.35 -7.07 -0.92
N LYS A 80 3.40 -6.40 -2.07
CA LYS A 80 2.30 -5.60 -2.61
C LYS A 80 2.01 -6.04 -4.03
N PHE A 81 0.80 -6.55 -4.25
CA PHE A 81 0.34 -7.01 -5.55
C PHE A 81 -0.31 -5.87 -6.38
N PRO A 82 -0.48 -6.06 -7.70
CA PRO A 82 -1.18 -5.12 -8.55
C PRO A 82 -2.59 -4.86 -8.02
N LYS A 83 -2.89 -3.60 -7.72
CA LYS A 83 -4.22 -3.22 -7.25
C LYS A 83 -5.20 -3.33 -8.41
N ALA A 84 -6.26 -4.12 -8.23
CA ALA A 84 -7.40 -4.07 -9.14
C ALA A 84 -7.89 -2.61 -9.26
N PRO A 85 -8.29 -2.15 -10.46
CA PRO A 85 -8.89 -0.84 -10.61
C PRO A 85 -10.06 -0.76 -9.64
N LYS A 86 -9.96 0.15 -8.66
CA LYS A 86 -11.01 0.32 -7.65
C LYS A 86 -12.33 0.53 -8.39
N LYS A 87 -13.36 -0.26 -8.06
CA LYS A 87 -14.74 0.07 -8.44
C LYS A 87 -14.98 1.55 -8.10
N ARG A 88 -15.67 2.28 -8.99
CA ARG A 88 -15.87 3.74 -8.88
C ARG A 88 -16.10 4.13 -7.43
N ALA A 89 -15.34 5.11 -6.93
CA ALA A 89 -15.47 5.57 -5.56
C ALA A 89 -16.93 5.93 -5.29
N ALA A 90 -17.52 5.32 -4.25
CA ALA A 90 -18.81 5.73 -3.76
C ALA A 90 -18.62 7.11 -3.10
N ILE A 91 -19.18 8.14 -3.72
CA ILE A 91 -19.11 9.51 -3.22
C ILE A 91 -20.19 9.66 -2.14
N PHE A 92 -19.77 10.04 -0.94
CA PHE A 92 -20.63 10.45 0.16
C PHE A 92 -20.19 11.84 0.61
N TYR A 93 -21.14 12.66 1.07
CA TYR A 93 -20.90 13.98 1.64
C TYR A 93 -20.99 13.90 3.16
N CYS A 94 -20.19 14.71 3.85
CA CYS A 94 -20.25 14.83 5.30
C CYS A 94 -21.19 15.97 5.67
N ASP A 95 -22.13 15.72 6.58
CA ASP A 95 -22.92 16.79 7.21
C ASP A 95 -22.18 17.43 8.39
N ASP A 96 -22.69 18.55 8.89
CA ASP A 96 -22.10 19.30 10.03
C ASP A 96 -22.14 18.53 11.36
N LYS A 97 -22.80 17.36 11.39
CA LYS A 97 -22.89 16.46 12.54
C LYS A 97 -22.00 15.23 12.39
N GLY A 98 -21.21 15.15 11.32
CA GLY A 98 -20.30 14.04 11.04
C GLY A 98 -20.96 12.80 10.45
N ASN A 99 -22.22 12.87 10.00
CA ASN A 99 -22.88 11.77 9.31
C ASN A 99 -22.57 11.79 7.80
N LEU A 100 -22.50 10.60 7.22
CA LEU A 100 -22.35 10.42 5.78
C LEU A 100 -23.70 10.43 5.09
N THR A 101 -23.86 11.29 4.08
CA THR A 101 -25.09 11.43 3.29
C THR A 101 -24.78 11.25 1.80
N ARG A 102 -25.79 10.89 1.01
CA ARG A 102 -25.68 10.84 -0.46
C ARG A 102 -26.03 12.17 -1.13
N GLN A 103 -26.47 13.15 -0.36
CA GLN A 103 -26.99 14.42 -0.86
C GLN A 103 -25.95 15.51 -0.62
N SER A 104 -25.58 16.22 -1.67
CA SER A 104 -24.59 17.29 -1.56
C SER A 104 -25.16 18.43 -0.70
N PRO A 105 -24.46 18.92 0.34
CA PRO A 105 -24.87 20.09 1.11
C PRO A 105 -25.02 21.36 0.25
N ASN A 106 -24.37 21.38 -0.92
CA ASN A 106 -24.41 22.50 -1.87
C ASN A 106 -25.42 22.28 -3.01
N GLN A 107 -26.25 21.23 -2.97
CA GLN A 107 -27.36 21.12 -3.92
C GLN A 107 -28.41 22.19 -3.58
N LEU A 108 -28.47 23.23 -4.41
CA LEU A 108 -29.60 24.16 -4.42
C LEU A 108 -30.88 23.34 -4.61
N THR A 109 -31.81 23.50 -3.66
CA THR A 109 -33.12 22.90 -3.82
C THR A 109 -33.89 23.68 -4.90
N PHE A 110 -34.89 23.03 -5.50
CA PHE A 110 -35.78 23.70 -6.48
C PHE A 110 -36.40 24.98 -5.89
N ASP A 111 -36.65 25.00 -4.59
CA ASP A 111 -37.22 26.15 -3.88
C ASP A 111 -36.22 27.31 -3.78
N ASP A 112 -34.93 27.03 -3.52
CA ASP A 112 -33.87 28.05 -3.53
C ASP A 112 -33.69 28.69 -4.91
N GLU A 113 -33.82 27.91 -5.98
CA GLU A 113 -33.77 28.43 -7.35
C GLU A 113 -35.00 29.28 -7.69
N LEU A 114 -36.18 28.89 -7.20
CA LEU A 114 -37.43 29.60 -7.41
C LEU A 114 -37.42 30.96 -6.69
N GLU A 115 -36.93 31.02 -5.45
CA GLU A 115 -36.77 32.29 -4.72
C GLU A 115 -35.75 33.22 -5.39
N ARG A 116 -34.60 32.70 -5.80
CA ARG A 116 -33.61 33.48 -6.56
C ARG A 116 -34.19 34.02 -7.87
N LYS A 117 -35.06 33.25 -8.53
CA LYS A 117 -35.76 33.72 -9.74
C LYS A 117 -36.73 34.86 -9.41
N ARG A 118 -37.55 34.73 -8.36
CA ARG A 118 -38.48 35.78 -7.92
C ARG A 118 -37.77 37.08 -7.54
N LEU A 119 -36.64 36.99 -6.83
CA LEU A 119 -35.83 38.17 -6.47
C LEU A 119 -35.27 38.88 -7.71
N ARG A 120 -34.74 38.13 -8.69
CA ARG A 120 -34.27 38.70 -9.97
C ARG A 120 -35.40 39.32 -10.80
N ASP A 121 -36.59 38.72 -10.78
CA ASP A 121 -37.75 39.22 -11.52
C ASP A 121 -38.31 40.50 -10.85
N ALA A 122 -38.28 40.59 -9.52
CA ALA A 122 -38.67 41.78 -8.76
C ALA A 122 -37.69 42.94 -8.94
N GLU A 123 -36.38 42.69 -8.94
CA GLU A 123 -35.36 43.71 -9.21
C GLU A 123 -35.46 44.28 -10.63
N LYS A 124 -35.78 43.43 -11.62
CA LYS A 124 -36.02 43.90 -12.99
C LYS A 124 -37.27 44.78 -13.10
N ALA A 125 -38.32 44.50 -12.34
CA ALA A 125 -39.55 45.29 -12.34
C ALA A 125 -39.44 46.63 -11.56
N ALA A 126 -38.47 46.74 -10.65
CA ALA A 126 -38.22 47.96 -9.87
C ALA A 126 -37.18 48.90 -10.50
N GLY A 127 -36.38 48.41 -11.46
CA GLY A 127 -35.26 49.12 -12.07
C GLY A 127 -35.46 49.61 -13.51
N MET A 128 -36.62 49.39 -14.13
CA MET A 128 -36.93 49.89 -15.49
C MET A 128 -38.44 49.91 -15.78
#